data_AF-A0A804LR89-F1
#
_entry.id   AF-A0A804LR89-F1
#
_cell.length_a   1.000
_cell.length_b   1.000
_cell.length_c   1.000
_cell.angle_alpha   90.00
_cell.angle_beta   90.00
_cell.angle_gamma   90.00
#
_symmetry.space_group_name_H-M   'P 1'
#
loop_
_entity.id
_entity.type
_entity.pdbx_description
1 polymer ?
#
loop_
_entity_poly.entity_id
_entity_poly.type
_entity_poly.pdbx_seq_one_letter_code
_entity_poly.pdbx_strand_id
1 'polypeptide(L)'
;MASADARLAGIASSIRVIPDFPKPGIMFQDITTLLLDPKAFRDTIDLFVERYKDQGITVVAGEVISEEYSLEYGTDKIEMHVGAVQANDRALVVDDLIATGGTLCAAVKLIERVGAKVVECACVIELPELKGRDKLGDRPVFVLVEADA
;
A
#
# COMPACT_ATOMS: atom_id res chain seq x y z
N MET A 1 15.42 -20.36 -31.55
CA MET A 1 15.40 -19.32 -30.52
C MET A 1 14.09 -18.58 -30.67
N ALA A 2 13.19 -18.63 -29.69
CA ALA A 2 11.97 -17.83 -29.77
C ALA A 2 12.39 -16.35 -29.85
N SER A 3 11.83 -15.61 -30.80
CA SER A 3 11.99 -14.15 -30.87
C SER A 3 11.71 -13.58 -29.50
N ALA A 4 12.63 -12.78 -28.95
CA ALA A 4 12.35 -12.05 -27.72
C ALA A 4 11.06 -11.25 -27.92
N ASP A 5 10.09 -11.45 -27.03
CA ASP A 5 8.81 -10.74 -27.10
C ASP A 5 9.08 -9.24 -27.08
N ALA A 6 8.56 -8.50 -28.05
CA ALA A 6 8.82 -7.08 -28.22
C ALA A 6 8.38 -6.26 -27.00
N ARG A 7 7.43 -6.76 -26.20
CA ARG A 7 6.98 -6.14 -24.95
C ARG A 7 8.08 -6.08 -23.88
N LEU A 8 9.00 -7.05 -23.87
CA LEU A 8 10.07 -7.14 -22.84
C LEU A 8 10.97 -5.91 -22.83
N ALA A 9 11.27 -5.35 -23.99
CA ALA A 9 12.08 -4.13 -24.09
C ALA A 9 11.36 -2.94 -23.45
N GLY A 10 10.06 -2.80 -23.71
CA GLY A 10 9.23 -1.74 -23.11
C GLY A 10 9.14 -1.86 -21.59
N ILE A 11 8.88 -3.07 -21.09
CA ILE A 11 8.87 -3.38 -19.65
C ILE A 11 10.22 -3.01 -19.02
N ALA A 12 11.33 -3.49 -19.58
CA ALA A 12 12.66 -3.20 -19.05
C ALA A 12 12.98 -1.70 -19.00
N SER A 13 12.63 -0.95 -20.05
CA SER A 13 12.84 0.50 -20.08
C SER A 13 11.97 1.30 -19.10
N SER A 14 10.86 0.72 -18.63
CA SER A 14 9.96 1.36 -17.67
C SER A 14 10.44 1.24 -16.22
N ILE A 15 11.44 0.39 -15.94
CA ILE A 15 12.00 0.21 -14.59
C ILE A 15 13.13 1.21 -14.38
N ARG A 16 13.00 2.05 -13.35
CA ARG A 16 14.02 3.03 -12.99
C ARG A 16 15.14 2.37 -12.19
N VAL A 17 16.39 2.75 -12.47
CA VAL A 17 17.54 2.32 -11.68
C VAL A 17 18.00 3.45 -10.76
N ILE A 18 18.03 3.19 -9.45
CA ILE A 18 18.48 4.13 -8.42
C ILE A 18 19.82 3.63 -7.86
N PRO A 19 20.95 4.30 -8.13
CA PRO A 19 22.25 3.92 -7.59
C PRO A 19 22.34 4.22 -6.08
N ASP A 20 23.15 3.43 -5.39
CA ASP A 20 23.50 3.58 -3.97
C ASP A 20 22.33 3.54 -2.98
N PHE A 21 21.23 2.90 -3.37
CA PHE A 21 20.04 2.70 -2.52
C PHE A 21 19.80 1.21 -2.21
N PRO A 22 19.46 0.82 -0.96
CA PRO A 22 19.39 1.66 0.24
C PRO A 22 20.76 1.96 0.86
N LYS A 23 21.86 1.46 0.28
CA LYS A 23 23.23 1.69 0.74
C LYS A 23 24.21 1.72 -0.45
N PRO A 24 25.41 2.30 -0.28
CA PRO A 24 26.41 2.39 -1.34
C PRO A 24 26.75 1.03 -1.98
N GLY A 25 26.90 1.03 -3.30
CA GLY A 25 27.23 -0.13 -4.12
C GLY A 25 26.03 -0.94 -4.62
N ILE A 26 24.78 -0.53 -4.34
CA ILE A 26 23.56 -1.21 -4.80
C ILE A 26 22.91 -0.44 -5.95
N MET A 27 22.53 -1.13 -7.03
CA MET A 27 21.71 -0.60 -8.13
C MET A 27 20.26 -1.03 -7.94
N PHE A 28 19.47 -0.24 -7.22
CA PHE A 28 18.08 -0.57 -6.91
C PHE A 28 17.19 -0.47 -8.15
N GLN A 29 16.42 -1.51 -8.42
CA GLN A 29 15.47 -1.59 -9.54
C GLN A 29 14.09 -1.18 -9.03
N ASP A 30 13.77 0.09 -9.21
CA ASP A 30 12.51 0.67 -8.79
C ASP A 30 11.41 0.39 -9.82
N ILE A 31 10.54 -0.57 -9.50
CA ILE A 31 9.41 -0.95 -10.35
C ILE A 31 8.22 0.01 -10.23
N THR A 32 8.24 1.00 -9.31
CA THR A 32 7.09 1.91 -9.16
C THR A 32 6.81 2.70 -10.44
N THR A 33 7.85 3.00 -11.23
CA THR A 33 7.71 3.62 -12.55
C THR A 33 7.05 2.70 -13.57
N LEU A 34 7.28 1.38 -13.50
CA LEU A 34 6.56 0.39 -14.29
C LEU A 34 5.08 0.33 -13.87
N LEU A 35 4.81 0.35 -12.56
CA LEU A 35 3.43 0.31 -12.04
C LEU A 35 2.61 1.55 -12.44
N LEU A 36 3.27 2.71 -12.57
CA LEU A 36 2.65 3.96 -13.00
C LEU A 36 2.44 4.07 -14.53
N ASP A 37 3.09 3.22 -15.33
CA ASP A 37 2.88 3.14 -16.79
C ASP A 37 1.78 2.12 -17.11
N PRO A 38 0.58 2.56 -17.54
CA PRO A 38 -0.54 1.65 -17.76
C PRO A 38 -0.29 0.61 -18.85
N LYS A 39 0.55 0.93 -19.84
CA LYS A 39 0.87 -0.01 -20.92
C LYS A 39 1.91 -1.02 -20.44
N ALA A 40 3.00 -0.58 -19.83
CA ALA A 40 4.04 -1.47 -19.35
C ALA A 40 3.53 -2.42 -18.25
N PHE A 41 2.68 -1.91 -17.35
CA PHE A 41 2.02 -2.72 -16.34
C PHE A 41 1.11 -3.79 -16.97
N ARG A 42 0.26 -3.40 -17.93
CA ARG A 42 -0.59 -4.35 -18.67
C ARG A 42 0.24 -5.42 -19.39
N ASP A 43 1.24 -5.01 -20.17
CA ASP A 43 2.11 -5.91 -20.92
C ASP A 43 2.80 -6.93 -19.98
N THR A 44 3.18 -6.49 -18.77
CA THR A 44 3.76 -7.35 -17.73
C THR A 44 2.78 -8.42 -17.25
N ILE A 45 1.54 -8.01 -16.91
CA ILE A 45 0.51 -8.94 -16.44
C ILE A 45 0.09 -9.91 -17.54
N ASP A 46 -0.08 -9.44 -18.78
CA ASP A 46 -0.44 -10.27 -19.92
C ASP A 46 0.61 -11.36 -20.17
N LEU A 47 1.89 -11.03 -20.10
CA LEU A 47 2.97 -12.01 -20.23
C LEU A 47 2.94 -13.08 -19.14
N PHE A 48 2.63 -12.71 -17.88
CA PHE A 48 2.44 -13.71 -16.83
C PHE A 48 1.23 -14.59 -17.10
N VAL A 49 0.08 -14.00 -17.44
CA VAL A 49 -1.14 -14.77 -17.76
C VAL A 49 -0.87 -15.74 -18.92
N GLU A 50 -0.28 -15.28 -20.02
CA GLU A 50 0.06 -16.11 -21.18
C GLU A 50 0.99 -17.27 -20.81
N ARG A 51 1.97 -17.03 -19.93
CA ARG A 51 2.92 -18.03 -19.47
C ARG A 51 2.29 -19.10 -18.59
N TYR A 52 1.28 -18.73 -17.79
CA TYR A 52 0.74 -19.56 -16.70
C TYR A 52 -0.71 -20.03 -16.88
N LYS A 53 -1.47 -19.50 -17.85
CA LYS A 53 -2.91 -19.78 -18.06
C LYS A 53 -3.27 -21.26 -18.15
N ASP A 54 -2.38 -22.10 -18.69
CA ASP A 54 -2.63 -23.53 -18.92
C ASP A 54 -2.00 -24.45 -17.85
N GLN A 55 -1.50 -23.88 -16.75
CA GLN A 55 -0.80 -24.64 -15.70
C GLN A 55 -1.69 -25.08 -14.53
N GLY A 56 -3.00 -24.82 -14.59
CA GLY A 56 -3.93 -25.20 -13.52
C GLY A 56 -3.66 -24.48 -12.18
N ILE A 57 -3.11 -23.27 -12.22
CA ILE A 57 -2.92 -22.43 -11.02
C ILE A 57 -4.29 -22.09 -10.44
N THR A 58 -4.48 -22.37 -9.15
CA THR A 58 -5.73 -22.09 -8.42
C THR A 58 -5.64 -20.90 -7.47
N VAL A 59 -4.43 -20.46 -7.11
CA VAL A 59 -4.17 -19.34 -6.19
C VAL A 59 -2.92 -18.57 -6.64
N VAL A 60 -2.97 -17.24 -6.54
CA VAL A 60 -1.81 -16.33 -6.65
C VAL A 60 -1.64 -15.64 -5.30
N ALA A 61 -0.46 -15.71 -4.68
CA ALA A 61 -0.20 -15.18 -3.34
C ALA A 61 0.92 -14.13 -3.36
N GLY A 62 0.79 -13.11 -2.52
CA GLY A 62 1.81 -12.08 -2.29
C GLY A 62 2.10 -11.93 -0.80
N GLU A 63 3.34 -11.55 -0.45
CA GLU A 63 3.73 -11.32 0.93
C GLU A 63 3.17 -9.98 1.43
N VAL A 64 2.54 -10.02 2.62
CA VAL A 64 1.93 -8.87 3.28
C VAL A 64 2.30 -8.85 4.75
N ILE A 65 2.31 -7.67 5.34
CA ILE A 65 2.26 -7.48 6.80
C ILE A 65 0.85 -7.07 7.20
N SER A 66 0.39 -7.59 8.33
CA SER A 66 -0.99 -7.40 8.80
C SER A 66 -1.06 -6.77 10.18
N GLU A 67 -2.12 -5.99 10.42
CA GLU A 67 -2.49 -5.47 11.73
C GLU A 67 -3.96 -5.82 12.00
N GLU A 68 -4.20 -6.57 13.07
CA GLU A 68 -5.55 -6.91 13.53
C GLU A 68 -6.07 -5.82 14.48
N TYR A 69 -7.35 -5.51 14.41
CA TYR A 69 -8.01 -4.58 15.32
C TYR A 69 -9.39 -5.07 15.75
N SER A 70 -9.79 -4.67 16.96
CA SER A 70 -11.06 -5.07 17.54
C SER A 70 -12.23 -4.20 17.03
N LEU A 71 -13.34 -4.87 16.75
CA LEU A 71 -14.67 -4.32 16.48
C LEU A 71 -15.58 -4.50 17.71
N GLU A 72 -16.82 -4.00 17.65
CA GLU A 72 -17.85 -4.26 18.68
C GLU A 72 -18.14 -5.76 18.80
N TYR A 73 -18.24 -6.44 17.66
CA TYR A 73 -18.45 -7.89 17.58
C TYR A 73 -17.36 -8.53 16.73
N GLY A 74 -16.21 -8.80 17.36
CA GLY A 74 -15.12 -9.57 16.77
C GLY A 74 -13.87 -8.76 16.46
N THR A 75 -13.09 -9.27 15.51
CA THR A 75 -11.85 -8.66 15.04
C THR A 75 -11.87 -8.56 13.53
N ASP A 76 -11.14 -7.58 13.01
CA ASP A 76 -10.89 -7.44 11.58
C ASP A 76 -9.39 -7.15 11.37
N LYS A 77 -8.93 -7.22 10.13
CA LYS A 77 -7.51 -7.16 9.79
C LYS A 77 -7.27 -6.32 8.55
N ILE A 78 -6.34 -5.38 8.67
CA ILE A 78 -5.80 -4.63 7.52
C ILE A 78 -4.43 -5.19 7.14
N GLU A 79 -4.15 -5.25 5.84
CA GLU A 79 -2.91 -5.81 5.27
C GLU A 79 -2.26 -4.80 4.32
N MET A 80 -0.93 -4.77 4.31
CA MET A 80 -0.11 -3.97 3.39
C MET A 80 0.98 -4.85 2.80
N HIS A 81 1.23 -4.73 1.50
CA HIS A 81 2.33 -5.43 0.84
C HIS A 81 3.68 -5.10 1.48
N VAL A 82 4.52 -6.12 1.63
CA VAL A 82 5.91 -5.92 2.05
C VAL A 82 6.63 -5.05 1.02
N GLY A 83 7.24 -3.95 1.50
CA GLY A 83 7.98 -3.00 0.66
C GLY A 83 7.15 -1.89 0.00
N ALA A 84 5.82 -1.85 0.21
CA ALA A 84 4.97 -0.75 -0.29
C ALA A 84 5.30 0.59 0.38
N VAL A 85 5.80 0.54 1.61
CA VAL A 85 6.30 1.68 2.38
C VAL A 85 7.74 1.35 2.81
N GLN A 86 8.60 2.36 2.84
CA GLN A 86 10.00 2.25 3.24
C GLN A 86 10.26 3.00 4.55
N ALA A 87 11.32 2.61 5.25
CA ALA A 87 11.75 3.31 6.46
C ALA A 87 12.06 4.78 6.14
N ASN A 88 11.64 5.69 7.02
CA ASN A 88 11.71 7.14 6.88
C ASN A 88 10.76 7.79 5.87
N ASP A 89 9.90 7.02 5.18
CA ASP A 89 8.82 7.60 4.39
C ASP A 89 7.92 8.47 5.27
N ARG A 90 7.36 9.53 4.67
CA ARG A 90 6.38 10.39 5.32
C ARG A 90 5.00 10.09 4.72
N ALA A 91 4.15 9.45 5.50
CA ALA A 91 2.84 9.00 5.05
C ALA A 91 1.71 9.92 5.55
N LEU A 92 0.67 10.04 4.74
CA LEU A 92 -0.64 10.57 5.11
C LEU A 92 -1.64 9.41 5.00
N VAL A 93 -2.36 9.10 6.07
CA VAL A 93 -3.44 8.11 6.01
C VAL A 93 -4.73 8.83 5.67
N VAL A 94 -5.36 8.47 4.56
CA VAL A 94 -6.61 9.09 4.10
C VAL A 94 -7.71 8.05 4.12
N ASP A 95 -8.87 8.41 4.66
CA ASP A 95 -10.07 7.59 4.63
C ASP A 95 -11.30 8.46 4.33
N ASP A 96 -12.43 7.87 4.01
CA ASP A 96 -13.67 8.62 3.80
C ASP A 96 -14.26 9.12 5.13
N LEU A 97 -14.31 8.26 6.16
CA LEU A 97 -14.98 8.54 7.42
C LEU A 97 -14.20 8.01 8.63
N ILE A 98 -14.10 8.81 9.69
CA ILE A 98 -13.68 8.34 11.01
C ILE A 98 -14.89 8.10 11.93
N ALA A 99 -15.10 6.82 12.26
CA ALA A 99 -16.09 6.36 13.24
C ALA A 99 -15.40 6.08 14.59
N THR A 100 -15.13 4.82 14.91
CA THR A 100 -14.43 4.42 16.14
C THR A 100 -12.91 4.56 16.07
N GLY A 101 -12.38 5.00 14.92
CA GLY A 101 -10.93 5.16 14.68
C GLY A 101 -10.14 3.85 14.55
N GLY A 102 -10.80 2.68 14.56
CA GLY A 102 -10.14 1.37 14.51
C GLY A 102 -9.28 1.17 13.26
N THR A 103 -9.87 1.40 12.08
CA THR A 103 -9.20 1.23 10.78
C THR A 103 -7.99 2.15 10.64
N LEU A 104 -8.16 3.44 10.92
CA LEU A 104 -7.07 4.42 10.88
C LEU A 104 -5.94 4.03 11.85
N CYS A 105 -6.27 3.67 13.08
CA CYS A 105 -5.27 3.25 14.07
C CYS A 105 -4.48 2.02 13.60
N ALA A 106 -5.16 1.03 13.01
CA ALA A 106 -4.51 -0.15 12.47
C ALA A 106 -3.60 0.20 11.29
N ALA A 107 -4.06 1.01 10.34
CA ALA A 107 -3.27 1.50 9.21
C ALA A 107 -2.01 2.25 9.67
N VAL A 108 -2.15 3.13 10.65
CA VAL A 108 -1.02 3.89 11.22
C VAL A 108 0.02 2.96 11.83
N LYS A 109 -0.39 2.02 12.69
CA LYS A 109 0.53 1.04 13.29
C LYS A 109 1.27 0.24 12.22
N LEU A 110 0.55 -0.17 11.18
CA LEU A 110 1.10 -0.99 10.10
C LEU A 110 2.20 -0.23 9.33
N ILE A 111 1.97 1.07 9.05
CA ILE A 111 2.96 1.97 8.44
C ILE A 111 4.15 2.25 9.38
N GLU A 112 3.88 2.58 10.65
CA GLU A 112 4.92 2.88 11.65
C GLU A 112 5.82 1.66 11.95
N ARG A 113 5.28 0.43 11.87
CA ARG A 113 6.04 -0.82 12.01
C ARG A 113 7.13 -0.99 10.95
N VAL A 114 6.98 -0.35 9.78
CA VAL A 114 8.00 -0.36 8.71
C VAL A 114 9.03 0.76 8.90
N GLY A 115 8.89 1.58 9.95
CA GLY A 115 9.78 2.70 10.25
C GLY A 115 9.46 3.99 9.49
N ALA A 116 8.28 4.07 8.86
CA ALA A 116 7.78 5.31 8.28
C ALA A 116 7.12 6.19 9.35
N LYS A 117 7.06 7.50 9.08
CA LYS A 117 6.39 8.48 9.93
C LYS A 117 5.04 8.83 9.33
N VAL A 118 3.95 8.45 10.00
CA VAL A 118 2.64 9.01 9.70
C VAL A 118 2.61 10.46 10.19
N VAL A 119 2.35 11.39 9.29
CA VAL A 119 2.32 12.83 9.58
C VAL A 119 0.98 13.22 10.18
N GLU A 120 -0.10 12.67 9.64
CA GLU A 120 -1.49 13.01 9.97
C GLU A 120 -2.42 11.92 9.40
N CYS A 121 -3.65 11.85 9.93
CA CYS A 121 -4.78 11.19 9.27
C CYS A 121 -5.73 12.25 8.69
N ALA A 122 -6.30 12.02 7.52
CA ALA A 122 -7.29 12.91 6.92
C ALA A 122 -8.57 12.14 6.57
N CYS A 123 -9.72 12.66 6.98
CA CYS A 123 -11.03 12.09 6.66
C CYS A 123 -11.96 13.14 6.04
N VAL A 124 -12.93 12.69 5.24
CA VAL A 124 -13.99 13.58 4.75
C VAL A 124 -14.98 13.83 5.88
N ILE A 125 -15.44 12.78 6.55
CA ILE A 125 -16.47 12.82 7.59
C ILE A 125 -15.91 12.35 8.94
N GLU A 126 -16.31 13.00 10.02
CA GLU A 126 -16.18 12.48 11.38
C GLU A 126 -17.55 12.26 12.01
N LEU A 127 -17.67 11.18 12.80
CA LEU A 127 -18.79 10.91 13.70
C LEU A 127 -18.33 11.13 15.16
N PRO A 128 -18.41 12.35 15.72
CA PRO A 128 -17.79 12.69 17.01
C PRO A 128 -18.30 11.83 18.17
N GLU A 129 -19.56 11.41 18.12
CA GLU A 129 -20.20 10.58 19.16
C GLU A 129 -19.51 9.22 19.36
N LEU A 130 -18.84 8.71 18.33
CA LEU A 130 -18.11 7.44 18.36
C LEU A 130 -16.67 7.56 18.85
N LYS A 131 -16.23 8.78 19.17
CA LYS A 131 -14.94 9.09 19.82
C LYS A 131 -13.73 8.48 19.11
N GLY A 132 -13.73 8.46 17.78
CA GLY A 132 -12.65 7.87 17.01
C GLY A 132 -11.27 8.49 17.27
N ARG A 133 -11.23 9.79 17.57
CA ARG A 133 -10.00 10.51 17.94
C ARG A 133 -9.32 9.94 19.17
N ASP A 134 -10.07 9.43 20.16
CA ASP A 134 -9.50 8.84 21.38
C ASP A 134 -8.57 7.66 21.05
N LYS A 135 -8.90 6.89 19.99
CA LYS A 135 -8.12 5.71 19.57
C LYS A 135 -6.84 6.07 18.81
N LEU A 136 -6.74 7.31 18.31
CA LEU A 136 -5.58 7.81 17.59
C LEU A 136 -4.57 8.51 18.51
N GLY A 137 -4.98 8.89 19.73
CA GLY A 137 -4.14 9.56 20.72
C GLY A 137 -3.74 10.96 20.28
N ASP A 138 -2.48 11.33 20.45
CA ASP A 138 -1.96 12.66 20.08
C ASP A 138 -1.75 12.84 18.57
N ARG A 139 -2.14 11.87 17.75
CA ARG A 139 -1.96 11.93 16.29
C ARG A 139 -2.96 12.93 15.70
N PRO A 140 -2.49 13.89 14.88
CA PRO A 140 -3.38 14.86 14.27
C PRO A 140 -4.33 14.17 13.30
N VAL A 141 -5.58 14.65 13.29
CA VAL A 141 -6.63 14.20 12.37
C VAL A 141 -7.34 15.42 11.80
N PHE A 142 -7.23 15.60 10.50
CA PHE A 142 -7.92 16.63 9.74
C PHE A 142 -9.24 16.09 9.18
N VAL A 143 -10.33 16.80 9.38
CA VAL A 143 -11.67 16.39 8.94
C VAL A 143 -12.35 17.54 8.21
N LEU A 144 -13.10 17.24 7.14
CA LEU A 144 -13.78 18.27 6.36
C LEU A 144 -15.18 18.59 6.90
N VAL A 145 -15.91 17.57 7.37
CA VAL A 145 -17.29 17.67 7.84
C VAL A 145 -17.48 16.83 9.10
N GLU A 146 -18.16 17.38 10.09
CA GLU A 146 -18.69 16.61 11.22
C GLU A 146 -20.15 16.24 10.92
N ALA A 147 -20.54 15.01 11.22
CA ALA A 147 -21.90 14.50 11.06
C ALA A 147 -22.35 13.76 12.31
N ASP A 148 -23.67 13.75 12.53
CA ASP A 148 -24.31 12.93 13.56
C ASP A 148 -24.36 11.47 13.09
N ALA A 149 -24.21 10.52 14.03
CA ALA A 149 -24.17 9.08 13.77
C ALA A 149 -25.56 8.45 13.54
#